data_AF-A0AAV4FHS1-F1
#
_entry.id   AF-A0AAV4FHS1-F1
#
_cell.length_a   1.000
_cell.length_b   1.000
_cell.length_c   1.000
_cell.angle_alpha   90.00
_cell.angle_beta   90.00
_cell.angle_gamma   90.00
#
_symmetry.space_group_name_H-M   'P 1'
#
loop_
_entity.id
_entity.type
_entity.pdbx_description
1 polymer ?
#
loop_
_entity_poly.entity_id
_entity_poly.type
_entity_poly.pdbx_seq_one_letter_code
_entity_poly.pdbx_strand_id
1 'polypeptide(L)'
;MRTVLSVLDRTPAGLLDKIVLVNDASTLGRLDYGNDTTSTGYRIVRLVWVDDLGETLRVKLLHFKKVVLTKTSKREGLVRARLIGASMAKSKVIVFLDAHCECNTGWLEPLLYSLQQDSNKVVSPYIDTIRSESLEYRKSPDRLQGGFNWRLEFSWRAAPAAGTDTQPIRTPVISGGLFAVTKDYFSHLGGYDPQLNIWGGENFELSFKEVHEDTVLKTGLEF
;
A
#
# COMPACT_ATOMS: atom_id res chain seq x y z
N MET A 1 -12.92 -7.82 -4.06
CA MET A 1 -14.06 -6.89 -4.37
C MET A 1 -14.42 -6.01 -3.18
N ARG A 2 -14.61 -6.56 -1.97
CA ARG A 2 -14.97 -5.77 -0.78
C ARG A 2 -14.04 -4.60 -0.54
N THR A 3 -12.74 -4.80 -0.70
CA THR A 3 -11.82 -3.70 -0.46
C THR A 3 -11.93 -2.59 -1.49
N VAL A 4 -12.05 -2.93 -2.78
CA VAL A 4 -12.28 -1.93 -3.84
C VAL A 4 -13.52 -1.09 -3.53
N LEU A 5 -14.60 -1.74 -3.09
CA LEU A 5 -15.81 -1.04 -2.66
C LEU A 5 -15.54 -0.16 -1.44
N SER A 6 -14.88 -0.67 -0.40
CA SER A 6 -14.56 0.13 0.79
C SER A 6 -13.70 1.36 0.46
N VAL A 7 -12.77 1.25 -0.49
CA VAL A 7 -11.98 2.39 -0.98
C VAL A 7 -12.89 3.38 -1.71
N LEU A 8 -13.72 2.92 -2.65
CA LEU A 8 -14.61 3.79 -3.41
C LEU A 8 -15.64 4.50 -2.52
N ASP A 9 -16.16 3.80 -1.51
CA ASP A 9 -17.21 4.29 -0.62
C ASP A 9 -16.67 5.19 0.50
N ARG A 10 -15.45 4.95 0.97
CA ARG A 10 -14.85 5.65 2.13
C ARG A 10 -13.77 6.65 1.77
N THR A 11 -13.48 6.84 0.49
CA THR A 11 -12.54 7.88 0.03
C THR A 11 -13.30 9.03 -0.66
N PRO A 12 -13.10 10.29 -0.22
CA PRO A 12 -13.68 11.44 -0.90
C PRO A 12 -13.35 11.46 -2.40
N ALA A 13 -14.35 11.68 -3.26
CA ALA A 13 -14.22 11.52 -4.71
C ALA A 13 -13.11 12.40 -5.33
N GLY A 14 -12.80 13.55 -4.73
CA GLY A 14 -11.74 14.46 -5.19
C GLY A 14 -10.31 14.03 -4.80
N LEU A 15 -10.17 13.05 -3.91
CA LEU A 15 -8.88 12.53 -3.42
C LEU A 15 -8.47 11.19 -4.04
N LEU A 16 -9.33 10.56 -4.83
CA LEU A 16 -9.05 9.28 -5.49
C LEU A 16 -8.92 9.46 -7.00
N ASP A 17 -7.72 9.24 -7.54
CA ASP A 17 -7.45 9.21 -8.98
C ASP A 17 -7.96 7.89 -9.58
N LYS A 18 -7.21 6.82 -9.29
CA LYS A 18 -7.44 5.47 -9.83
C LYS A 18 -7.03 4.39 -8.84
N ILE A 19 -7.71 3.26 -8.93
CA ILE A 19 -7.35 2.00 -8.28
C ILE A 19 -6.76 1.09 -9.35
N VAL A 20 -5.55 0.60 -9.13
CA VAL A 20 -4.87 -0.36 -10.01
C VAL A 20 -4.89 -1.71 -9.37
N LEU A 21 -5.46 -2.66 -10.08
CA LEU A 21 -5.48 -4.06 -9.68
C LEU A 21 -4.48 -4.83 -10.53
N VAL A 22 -3.39 -5.27 -9.90
CA VAL A 22 -2.34 -6.08 -10.52
C VAL A 22 -2.64 -7.55 -10.21
N ASN A 23 -3.13 -8.27 -11.21
CA ASN A 23 -3.30 -9.72 -11.16
C ASN A 23 -1.92 -10.37 -11.40
N ASP A 24 -1.36 -10.99 -10.36
CA ASP A 24 -0.06 -11.66 -10.43
C ASP A 24 -0.15 -13.12 -10.89
N ALA A 25 -0.65 -13.31 -12.12
CA ALA A 25 -0.84 -14.61 -12.75
C ALA A 25 -1.69 -15.60 -11.94
N SER A 26 -2.81 -15.12 -11.38
CA SER A 26 -3.77 -15.96 -10.67
C SER A 26 -4.32 -17.08 -11.59
N THR A 27 -4.48 -18.30 -11.04
CA THR A 27 -4.70 -19.54 -11.81
C THR A 27 -6.13 -20.05 -11.86
N LEU A 28 -7.07 -19.52 -11.08
CA LEU A 28 -8.47 -19.92 -11.24
C LEU A 28 -8.92 -19.51 -12.65
N GLY A 29 -9.50 -20.44 -13.42
CA GLY A 29 -9.91 -20.21 -14.82
C GLY A 29 -10.95 -19.09 -15.02
N ARG A 30 -11.45 -18.53 -13.93
CA ARG A 30 -12.23 -17.29 -13.94
C ARG A 30 -11.36 -16.05 -14.08
N LEU A 31 -10.02 -16.04 -14.10
CA LEU A 31 -9.20 -14.84 -13.87
C LEU A 31 -8.23 -14.50 -15.02
N ASP A 32 -8.43 -15.06 -16.21
CA ASP A 32 -7.50 -14.94 -17.33
C ASP A 32 -7.93 -13.85 -18.32
N TYR A 33 -7.35 -12.65 -18.20
CA TYR A 33 -7.68 -11.50 -19.06
C TYR A 33 -6.46 -10.80 -19.66
N GLY A 34 -6.56 -10.49 -20.96
CA GLY A 34 -5.60 -9.66 -21.70
C GLY A 34 -5.69 -8.16 -21.38
N ASN A 35 -4.59 -7.45 -21.63
CA ASN A 35 -4.37 -6.04 -21.30
C ASN A 35 -5.22 -5.11 -22.17
N ASP A 36 -6.02 -4.24 -21.56
CA ASP A 36 -6.72 -3.15 -22.25
C ASP A 36 -6.51 -1.83 -21.50
N THR A 37 -6.02 -0.81 -22.19
CA THR A 37 -5.58 0.47 -21.60
C THR A 37 -6.14 1.65 -22.38
N THR A 38 -7.18 2.31 -21.83
CA THR A 38 -7.63 3.60 -22.34
C THR A 38 -7.91 4.64 -21.25
N SER A 39 -7.28 5.82 -21.45
CA SER A 39 -7.67 7.20 -21.09
C SER A 39 -7.37 7.82 -19.69
N THR A 40 -6.39 8.75 -19.74
CA THR A 40 -6.34 10.20 -19.37
C THR A 40 -7.09 10.81 -18.17
N GLY A 41 -6.39 11.75 -17.49
CA GLY A 41 -6.93 12.75 -16.55
C GLY A 41 -6.14 12.85 -15.24
N TYR A 42 -5.67 14.05 -14.86
CA TYR A 42 -4.93 14.32 -13.61
C TYR A 42 -5.87 14.38 -12.39
N ARG A 43 -5.55 13.70 -11.27
CA ARG A 43 -5.59 14.17 -9.86
C ARG A 43 -5.55 13.04 -8.81
N ILE A 44 -4.45 13.01 -8.05
CA ILE A 44 -4.18 12.63 -6.64
C ILE A 44 -4.69 11.24 -6.13
N VAL A 45 -3.75 10.47 -5.59
CA VAL A 45 -3.77 9.08 -5.06
C VAL A 45 -4.05 7.94 -6.05
N ARG A 46 -3.00 7.14 -6.31
CA ARG A 46 -3.12 5.85 -7.02
C ARG A 46 -2.93 4.69 -6.05
N LEU A 47 -3.90 3.78 -6.00
CA LEU A 47 -3.83 2.57 -5.17
C LEU A 47 -3.31 1.40 -5.98
N VAL A 48 -2.28 0.68 -5.50
CA VAL A 48 -1.74 -0.52 -6.18
C VAL A 48 -2.06 -1.77 -5.35
N TRP A 49 -2.70 -2.73 -6.00
CA TRP A 49 -3.15 -4.00 -5.43
C TRP A 49 -2.42 -5.16 -6.08
N VAL A 50 -2.18 -6.23 -5.34
CA VAL A 50 -1.67 -7.50 -5.87
C VAL A 50 -2.64 -8.63 -5.52
N ASP A 51 -3.11 -9.32 -6.56
CA ASP A 51 -3.80 -10.63 -6.62
C ASP A 51 -5.35 -10.71 -6.77
N ASP A 52 -5.74 -11.79 -7.47
CA ASP A 52 -7.00 -12.57 -7.57
C ASP A 52 -8.32 -11.90 -8.04
N LEU A 53 -8.57 -11.80 -9.38
CA LEU A 53 -9.84 -11.23 -9.92
C LEU A 53 -10.42 -11.93 -11.15
N GLY A 54 -11.71 -12.30 -11.08
CA GLY A 54 -12.39 -13.16 -12.07
C GLY A 54 -13.28 -12.52 -13.15
N GLU A 55 -13.93 -13.27 -14.07
CA GLU A 55 -14.63 -12.77 -15.29
C GLU A 55 -15.83 -11.92 -14.91
N THR A 56 -16.69 -12.49 -14.06
CA THR A 56 -17.87 -11.82 -13.52
C THR A 56 -17.47 -10.62 -12.65
N LEU A 57 -16.30 -10.72 -12.00
CA LEU A 57 -15.73 -9.65 -11.19
C LEU A 57 -15.12 -8.55 -12.07
N ARG A 58 -14.51 -8.88 -13.20
CA ARG A 58 -13.97 -7.95 -14.20
C ARG A 58 -15.09 -7.13 -14.78
N VAL A 59 -16.19 -7.75 -15.23
CA VAL A 59 -17.36 -7.02 -15.72
C VAL A 59 -17.82 -6.03 -14.64
N LYS A 60 -18.02 -6.47 -13.40
CA LYS A 60 -18.42 -5.58 -12.29
C LYS A 60 -17.38 -4.49 -11.96
N LEU A 61 -16.08 -4.79 -12.04
CA LEU A 61 -15.01 -3.84 -11.72
C LEU A 61 -14.80 -2.81 -12.83
N LEU A 62 -14.93 -3.21 -14.10
CA LEU A 62 -14.85 -2.32 -15.25
C LEU A 62 -16.00 -1.30 -15.31
N HIS A 63 -17.12 -1.56 -14.61
CA HIS A 63 -18.16 -0.54 -14.43
C HIS A 63 -17.66 0.67 -13.62
N PHE A 64 -16.64 0.48 -12.78
CA PHE A 64 -16.03 1.60 -12.04
C PHE A 64 -14.97 2.27 -12.90
N LYS A 65 -15.28 3.47 -13.40
CA LYS A 65 -14.38 4.28 -14.26
C LYS A 65 -12.98 4.54 -13.65
N LYS A 66 -12.86 4.47 -12.33
CA LYS A 66 -11.59 4.68 -11.60
C LYS A 66 -10.78 3.40 -11.41
N VAL A 67 -11.27 2.22 -11.79
CA VAL A 67 -10.57 0.95 -11.64
C VAL A 67 -9.85 0.58 -12.94
N VAL A 68 -8.57 0.25 -12.83
CA VAL A 68 -7.72 -0.22 -13.93
C VAL A 68 -7.19 -1.60 -13.56
N LEU A 69 -7.32 -2.55 -14.48
CA LEU A 69 -6.83 -3.91 -14.32
C LEU A 69 -5.55 -4.09 -15.15
N THR A 70 -4.56 -4.78 -14.60
CA THR A 70 -3.37 -5.23 -15.33
C THR A 70 -3.03 -6.65 -14.88
N LYS A 71 -2.47 -7.46 -15.78
CA LYS A 71 -2.12 -8.84 -15.48
C LYS A 71 -0.66 -9.12 -15.85
N THR A 72 0.05 -9.86 -15.00
CA THR A 72 1.38 -10.40 -15.32
C THR A 72 1.26 -11.70 -16.12
N SER A 73 2.18 -11.93 -17.05
CA SER A 73 2.19 -13.14 -17.90
C SER A 73 2.63 -14.40 -17.14
N LYS A 74 3.32 -14.21 -16.01
CA LYS A 74 3.79 -15.26 -15.11
C LYS A 74 3.76 -14.72 -13.68
N ARG A 75 3.84 -15.59 -12.69
CA ARG A 75 3.86 -15.20 -11.28
C ARG A 75 5.17 -14.47 -10.97
N GLU A 76 5.09 -13.16 -10.76
CA GLU A 76 6.20 -12.27 -10.47
C GLU A 76 6.43 -12.07 -8.96
N GLY A 77 5.39 -12.15 -8.14
CA GLY A 77 5.43 -11.86 -6.71
C GLY A 77 5.02 -10.44 -6.35
N LEU A 78 4.77 -10.22 -5.05
CA LEU A 78 4.27 -8.97 -4.47
C LEU A 78 5.10 -7.76 -4.89
N VAL A 79 6.43 -7.85 -4.75
CA VAL A 79 7.34 -6.72 -5.00
C VAL A 79 7.25 -6.25 -6.45
N ARG A 80 7.44 -7.16 -7.41
CA ARG A 80 7.39 -6.82 -8.84
C ARG A 80 5.99 -6.39 -9.27
N ALA A 81 4.94 -7.01 -8.74
CA ALA A 81 3.57 -6.57 -8.99
C ALA A 81 3.31 -5.15 -8.46
N ARG A 82 3.80 -4.80 -7.28
CA ARG A 82 3.76 -3.43 -6.75
C ARG A 82 4.52 -2.44 -7.61
N LEU A 83 5.72 -2.79 -8.07
CA LEU A 83 6.51 -1.97 -8.98
C LEU A 83 5.79 -1.73 -10.31
N ILE A 84 5.15 -2.76 -10.89
CA ILE A 84 4.32 -2.64 -12.09
C ILE A 84 3.19 -1.63 -11.85
N GLY A 85 2.41 -1.80 -10.78
CA GLY A 85 1.31 -0.88 -10.49
C GLY A 85 1.78 0.54 -10.21
N ALA A 86 2.90 0.70 -9.50
CA ALA A 86 3.53 1.99 -9.20
C ALA A 86 4.03 2.68 -10.48
N SER A 87 4.60 1.92 -11.43
CA SER A 87 5.06 2.46 -12.72
C SER A 87 3.93 3.07 -13.54
N MET A 88 2.74 2.49 -13.45
CA MET A 88 1.57 3.00 -14.15
C MET A 88 1.03 4.30 -13.48
N ALA A 89 1.55 4.67 -12.28
CA ALA A 89 0.92 5.68 -11.44
C ALA A 89 1.24 7.09 -11.89
N LYS A 90 0.21 7.91 -12.05
CA LYS A 90 0.33 9.31 -12.48
C LYS A 90 0.07 10.31 -11.36
N SER A 91 -0.41 9.83 -10.22
CA SER A 91 -0.71 10.64 -9.04
C SER A 91 0.54 10.96 -8.23
N LYS A 92 0.49 12.08 -7.48
CA LYS A 92 1.57 12.54 -6.59
C LYS A 92 1.83 11.60 -5.41
N VAL A 93 0.78 10.94 -4.93
CA VAL A 93 0.85 9.97 -3.83
C VAL A 93 0.43 8.62 -4.37
N ILE A 94 1.17 7.59 -3.96
CA ILE A 94 0.83 6.19 -4.19
C ILE A 94 0.47 5.60 -2.83
N VAL A 95 -0.63 4.85 -2.78
CA VAL A 95 -1.01 4.08 -1.60
C VAL A 95 -0.99 2.61 -2.00
N PHE A 96 -0.46 1.76 -1.16
CA PHE A 96 -0.45 0.31 -1.33
C PHE A 96 -1.41 -0.30 -0.32
N LEU A 97 -2.23 -1.24 -0.78
CA LEU A 97 -3.17 -2.00 0.04
C LEU A 97 -3.13 -3.47 -0.40
N ASP A 98 -3.26 -4.37 0.57
CA ASP A 98 -3.41 -5.80 0.29
C ASP A 98 -4.83 -6.13 -0.19
N ALA A 99 -4.97 -7.27 -0.87
CA ALA A 99 -6.20 -7.69 -1.56
C ALA A 99 -7.44 -7.88 -0.65
N HIS A 100 -7.25 -7.86 0.66
CA HIS A 100 -8.18 -8.31 1.69
C HIS A 100 -8.26 -7.35 2.87
N CYS A 101 -8.27 -6.03 2.59
CA CYS A 101 -8.50 -5.00 3.60
C CYS A 101 -9.96 -4.46 3.55
N GLU A 102 -10.37 -3.69 4.55
CA GLU A 102 -11.56 -2.84 4.51
C GLU A 102 -11.20 -1.45 5.04
N CYS A 103 -11.34 -0.42 4.20
CA CYS A 103 -11.06 0.96 4.59
C CYS A 103 -12.16 1.49 5.52
N ASN A 104 -11.77 2.14 6.62
CA ASN A 104 -12.70 2.78 7.55
C ASN A 104 -12.97 4.26 7.17
N THR A 105 -13.87 4.94 7.87
CA THR A 105 -14.15 6.36 7.68
C THR A 105 -12.90 7.21 7.95
N GLY A 106 -12.60 8.16 7.06
CA GLY A 106 -11.50 9.11 7.26
C GLY A 106 -10.12 8.48 7.21
N TRP A 107 -9.98 7.33 6.53
CA TRP A 107 -8.73 6.56 6.54
C TRP A 107 -7.59 7.20 5.72
N LEU A 108 -7.92 8.02 4.71
CA LEU A 108 -6.95 8.51 3.73
C LEU A 108 -6.43 9.90 4.10
N GLU A 109 -7.29 10.77 4.60
CA GLU A 109 -7.01 12.16 4.90
C GLU A 109 -5.82 12.33 5.88
N PRO A 110 -5.70 11.55 6.97
CA PRO A 110 -4.54 11.62 7.86
C PRO A 110 -3.22 11.21 7.19
N LEU A 111 -3.26 10.25 6.27
CA LEU A 111 -2.09 9.81 5.50
C LEU A 111 -1.62 10.93 4.57
N LEU A 112 -2.55 11.53 3.83
CA LEU A 112 -2.26 12.64 2.92
C LEU A 112 -1.81 13.89 3.67
N TYR A 113 -2.44 14.19 4.80
CA TYR A 113 -2.02 15.29 5.65
C TYR A 113 -0.58 15.10 6.12
N SER A 114 -0.21 13.90 6.57
CA SER A 114 1.16 13.60 6.99
C SER A 114 2.17 13.79 5.85
N LEU A 115 1.87 13.29 4.65
CA LEU A 115 2.71 13.46 3.47
C LEU A 115 2.75 14.90 2.92
N GLN A 116 1.72 15.70 3.23
CA GLN A 116 1.72 17.13 2.90
C GLN A 116 2.66 17.92 3.82
N GLN A 117 2.75 17.54 5.11
CA GLN A 117 3.68 18.16 6.05
C GLN A 117 5.14 17.79 5.75
N ASP A 118 5.35 16.55 5.31
CA ASP A 118 6.67 16.07 4.92
C ASP A 118 6.53 14.98 3.85
N SER A 119 6.95 15.31 2.63
CA SER A 119 6.85 14.42 1.47
C SER A 119 7.89 13.30 1.46
N ASN A 120 8.91 13.39 2.32
CA ASN A 120 10.07 12.49 2.36
C ASN A 120 9.89 11.42 3.44
N LYS A 121 8.68 10.87 3.54
CA LYS A 121 8.31 9.83 4.50
C LYS A 121 7.42 8.78 3.87
N VAL A 122 7.45 7.60 4.45
CA VAL A 122 6.46 6.54 4.24
C VAL A 122 5.52 6.55 5.45
N VAL A 123 4.21 6.54 5.20
CA VAL A 123 3.21 6.57 6.27
C VAL A 123 2.24 5.39 6.15
N SER A 124 2.04 4.66 7.24
CA SER A 124 1.10 3.54 7.28
C SER A 124 -0.16 3.91 8.07
N PRO A 125 -1.34 3.43 7.66
CA PRO A 125 -2.53 3.53 8.50
C PRO A 125 -2.37 2.66 9.74
N TYR A 126 -3.18 2.94 10.76
CA TYR A 126 -3.39 1.99 11.84
C TYR A 126 -4.14 0.76 11.30
N ILE A 127 -3.66 -0.44 11.61
CA ILE A 127 -4.18 -1.68 11.03
C ILE A 127 -5.04 -2.40 12.06
N ASP A 128 -6.36 -2.31 11.87
CA ASP A 128 -7.33 -3.09 12.60
C ASP A 128 -7.43 -4.52 12.05
N THR A 129 -7.97 -5.43 12.86
CA THR A 129 -8.02 -6.87 12.53
C THR A 129 -9.38 -7.25 11.97
N ILE A 130 -9.41 -7.96 10.86
CA ILE A 130 -10.59 -8.70 10.39
C ILE A 130 -10.32 -10.18 10.62
N ARG A 131 -11.16 -10.85 11.43
CA ARG A 131 -10.98 -12.28 11.73
C ARG A 131 -11.13 -13.12 10.47
N SER A 132 -10.20 -14.03 10.23
CA SER A 132 -10.16 -14.80 8.99
C SER A 132 -11.35 -15.76 8.84
N GLU A 133 -11.88 -16.24 9.98
CA GLU A 133 -12.94 -17.24 10.02
C GLU A 133 -14.34 -16.61 10.04
N SER A 134 -14.53 -15.55 10.84
CA SER A 134 -15.84 -14.92 11.04
C SER A 134 -16.05 -13.64 10.23
N LEU A 135 -14.99 -13.08 9.64
CA LEU A 135 -14.96 -11.75 9.03
C LEU A 135 -15.39 -10.63 9.99
N GLU A 136 -15.32 -10.89 11.30
CA GLU A 136 -15.59 -9.89 12.34
C GLU A 136 -14.49 -8.83 12.35
N TYR A 137 -14.87 -7.56 12.25
CA TYR A 137 -13.98 -6.44 12.43
C TYR A 137 -13.69 -6.21 13.92
N ARG A 138 -12.41 -6.05 14.26
CA ARG A 138 -11.95 -5.72 15.61
C ARG A 138 -10.92 -4.61 15.56
N LYS A 139 -11.19 -3.55 16.33
CA LYS A 139 -10.20 -2.49 16.59
C LYS A 139 -8.96 -3.10 17.24
N SER A 140 -7.79 -2.80 16.72
CA SER A 140 -6.51 -3.18 17.32
C SER A 140 -6.27 -2.40 18.63
N PRO A 141 -5.49 -2.94 19.58
CA PRO A 141 -5.09 -2.19 20.78
C PRO A 141 -4.50 -0.85 20.39
N ASP A 142 -4.65 0.20 21.19
CA ASP A 142 -4.13 1.52 20.83
C ASP A 142 -2.59 1.57 20.89
N ARG A 143 -2.02 2.43 20.04
CA ARG A 143 -0.60 2.82 20.07
C ARG A 143 0.42 1.69 19.91
N LEU A 144 0.24 0.83 18.91
CA LEU A 144 1.23 -0.13 18.47
C LEU A 144 2.20 0.49 17.44
N GLN A 145 3.46 0.06 17.50
CA GLN A 145 4.48 0.27 16.48
C GLN A 145 4.98 -1.08 15.97
N GLY A 146 5.54 -1.10 14.76
CA GLY A 146 6.22 -2.27 14.23
C GLY A 146 7.62 -2.43 14.85
N GLY A 147 8.03 -3.66 15.06
CA GLY A 147 9.36 -4.01 15.53
C GLY A 147 9.77 -5.37 14.97
N PHE A 148 11.01 -5.78 15.24
CA PHE A 148 11.53 -7.04 14.76
C PHE A 148 12.59 -7.63 15.68
N ASN A 149 12.88 -8.91 15.51
CA ASN A 149 13.98 -9.60 16.19
C ASN A 149 15.18 -9.80 15.25
N TRP A 150 16.29 -10.33 15.77
CA TRP A 150 17.51 -10.58 14.99
C TRP A 150 17.37 -11.63 13.88
N ARG A 151 16.23 -12.33 13.80
CA ARG A 151 15.89 -13.22 12.68
C ARG A 151 15.09 -12.51 11.58
N LEU A 152 14.90 -11.20 11.70
CA LEU A 152 14.06 -10.39 10.81
C LEU A 152 12.61 -10.87 10.77
N GLU A 153 12.07 -11.25 11.93
CA GLU A 153 10.64 -11.54 12.08
C GLU A 153 9.91 -10.30 12.59
N PHE A 154 8.86 -9.89 11.88
CA PHE A 154 8.05 -8.73 12.26
C PHE A 154 7.19 -9.02 13.50
N SER A 155 7.03 -8.04 14.38
CA SER A 155 6.18 -8.10 15.57
C SER A 155 5.58 -6.74 15.89
N TRP A 156 4.36 -6.72 16.43
CA TRP A 156 3.79 -5.51 17.00
C TRP A 156 4.30 -5.30 18.42
N ARG A 157 4.63 -4.06 18.78
CA ARG A 157 5.10 -3.65 20.11
C ARG A 157 4.37 -2.41 20.56
N ALA A 158 4.20 -2.22 21.87
CA ALA A 158 3.71 -0.97 22.41
C ALA A 158 4.65 0.19 22.02
N ALA A 159 4.08 1.32 21.60
CA ALA A 159 4.86 2.51 21.31
C ALA A 159 5.41 3.13 22.61
N PRO A 160 6.68 3.58 22.64
CA PRO A 160 7.37 4.02 23.85
C PRO A 160 6.92 5.39 24.39
N ALA A 161 6.10 6.14 23.67
CA ALA A 161 5.69 7.50 24.05
C ALA A 161 4.19 7.60 24.34
N ALA A 162 3.83 8.41 25.35
CA ALA A 162 2.49 8.97 25.49
C ALA A 162 2.24 9.98 24.36
N GLY A 163 1.06 9.93 23.75
CA GLY A 163 0.66 10.84 22.67
C GLY A 163 -0.83 10.68 22.41
N THR A 164 -1.43 11.62 21.69
CA THR A 164 -2.85 11.54 21.32
C THR A 164 -3.06 10.54 20.19
N ASP A 165 -4.32 10.12 20.01
CA ASP A 165 -4.71 9.16 18.95
C ASP A 165 -4.46 9.69 17.53
N THR A 166 -4.30 11.00 17.39
CA THR A 166 -4.11 11.68 16.10
C THR A 166 -2.65 11.99 15.77
N GLN A 167 -1.74 11.81 16.73
CA GLN A 167 -0.32 12.04 16.49
C GLN A 167 0.32 10.84 15.79
N PRO A 168 1.11 11.06 14.72
CA PRO A 168 1.84 9.98 14.07
C PRO A 168 2.76 9.25 15.05
N ILE A 169 2.77 7.92 14.98
CA ILE A 169 3.67 7.06 15.74
C ILE A 169 4.89 6.80 14.87
N ARG A 170 6.08 7.20 15.33
CA ARG A 170 7.33 6.77 14.69
C ARG A 170 7.47 5.26 14.87
N THR A 171 7.66 4.54 13.77
CA THR A 171 7.80 3.08 13.76
C THR A 171 9.14 2.69 13.13
N PRO A 172 9.95 1.84 13.77
CA PRO A 172 11.20 1.34 13.19
C PRO A 172 11.02 0.54 11.90
N VAL A 173 9.88 -0.14 11.76
CA VAL A 173 9.55 -0.96 10.60
C VAL A 173 8.03 -0.94 10.37
N ILE A 174 7.59 -0.91 9.12
CA ILE A 174 6.17 -1.09 8.77
C ILE A 174 5.86 -2.59 8.56
N SER A 175 4.58 -2.98 8.67
CA SER A 175 4.16 -4.35 8.30
C SER A 175 4.35 -4.63 6.80
N GLY A 176 4.36 -3.58 5.98
CA GLY A 176 4.62 -3.64 4.54
C GLY A 176 3.38 -3.81 3.67
N GLY A 177 2.27 -4.33 4.20
CA GLY A 177 1.02 -4.52 3.44
C GLY A 177 0.33 -3.21 3.04
N LEU A 178 0.35 -2.22 3.94
CA LEU A 178 -0.42 -0.99 3.82
C LEU A 178 0.44 0.24 4.10
N PHE A 179 0.61 1.11 3.12
CA PHE A 179 1.31 2.39 3.31
C PHE A 179 1.00 3.38 2.19
N ALA A 180 1.27 4.66 2.45
CA ALA A 180 1.23 5.76 1.52
C ALA A 180 2.62 6.39 1.42
N VAL A 181 2.98 6.82 0.22
CA VAL A 181 4.27 7.46 -0.06
C VAL A 181 4.10 8.41 -1.24
N THR A 182 4.86 9.51 -1.27
CA THR A 182 4.89 10.34 -2.49
C THR A 182 5.59 9.58 -3.61
N LYS A 183 5.12 9.72 -4.85
CA LYS A 183 5.71 9.03 -6.00
C LYS A 183 7.19 9.40 -6.18
N ASP A 184 7.49 10.68 -5.97
CA ASP A 184 8.84 11.21 -6.11
C ASP A 184 9.76 10.62 -5.04
N TYR A 185 9.31 10.55 -3.77
CA TYR A 185 10.11 9.94 -2.71
C TYR A 185 10.24 8.42 -2.86
N PHE A 186 9.19 7.73 -3.30
CA PHE A 186 9.30 6.29 -3.62
C PHE A 186 10.32 6.04 -4.73
N SER A 187 10.40 6.94 -5.72
CA SER A 187 11.41 6.85 -6.79
C SER A 187 12.81 7.20 -6.28
N HIS A 188 12.92 8.20 -5.38
CA HIS A 188 14.17 8.59 -4.71
C HIS A 188 14.77 7.43 -3.91
N LEU A 189 13.95 6.69 -3.16
CA LEU A 189 14.36 5.49 -2.43
C LEU A 189 14.71 4.30 -3.36
N GLY A 190 14.58 4.46 -4.68
CA GLY A 190 14.76 3.40 -5.67
C GLY A 190 13.63 2.36 -5.69
N GLY A 191 12.48 2.67 -5.08
CA GLY A 191 11.39 1.72 -4.87
C GLY A 191 11.84 0.51 -4.05
N TYR A 192 11.32 -0.66 -4.40
CA TYR A 192 11.79 -1.94 -3.87
C TYR A 192 12.89 -2.54 -4.76
N ASP A 193 13.79 -3.34 -4.17
CA ASP A 193 14.69 -4.21 -4.93
C ASP A 193 13.89 -5.22 -5.80
N PRO A 194 13.96 -5.14 -7.14
CA PRO A 194 13.22 -6.03 -8.04
C PRO A 194 13.68 -7.49 -7.97
N GLN A 195 14.83 -7.78 -7.35
CA GLN A 195 15.34 -9.13 -7.15
C GLN A 195 14.66 -9.88 -5.99
N LEU A 196 13.91 -9.18 -5.13
CA LEU A 196 13.07 -9.82 -4.12
C LEU A 196 12.02 -10.69 -4.79
N ASN A 197 11.99 -11.96 -4.41
CA ASN A 197 11.16 -12.97 -5.05
C ASN A 197 9.95 -13.32 -4.20
N ILE A 198 8.78 -13.40 -4.86
CA ILE A 198 7.50 -13.81 -4.28
C ILE A 198 7.01 -12.88 -3.17
N TRP A 199 7.49 -13.02 -1.94
CA TRP A 199 7.05 -12.27 -0.76
C TRP A 199 8.03 -12.46 0.40
N GLY A 200 8.16 -11.44 1.24
CA GLY A 200 8.96 -11.47 2.47
C GLY A 200 10.23 -10.61 2.35
N GLY A 201 10.54 -9.89 3.42
CA GLY A 201 11.75 -9.04 3.48
C GLY A 201 11.54 -7.63 2.93
N GLU A 202 10.55 -7.41 2.06
CA GLU A 202 10.34 -6.12 1.40
C GLU A 202 9.97 -5.02 2.39
N ASN A 203 9.21 -5.37 3.43
CA ASN A 203 8.83 -4.44 4.49
C ASN A 203 10.06 -3.95 5.28
N PHE A 204 11.05 -4.82 5.50
CA PHE A 204 12.32 -4.46 6.13
C PHE A 204 13.19 -3.61 5.22
N GLU A 205 13.34 -4.04 3.98
CA GLU A 205 14.17 -3.36 2.99
C GLU A 205 13.74 -1.90 2.81
N LEU A 206 12.45 -1.64 2.62
CA LEU A 206 11.94 -0.28 2.48
C LEU A 206 12.06 0.53 3.78
N SER A 207 11.78 -0.09 4.93
CA SER A 207 11.89 0.60 6.23
C SER A 207 13.33 1.02 6.53
N PHE A 208 14.30 0.14 6.23
CA PHE A 208 15.72 0.44 6.46
C PHE A 208 16.24 1.51 5.50
N LYS A 209 15.81 1.49 4.22
CA LYS A 209 16.08 2.57 3.27
C LYS A 209 15.57 3.92 3.78
N GLU A 210 14.33 3.97 4.24
CA GLU A 210 13.73 5.21 4.75
C GLU A 210 14.47 5.73 6.00
N VAL A 211 14.76 4.85 6.97
CA VAL A 211 15.47 5.25 8.21
C VAL A 211 16.89 5.74 7.89
N HIS A 212 17.57 5.07 6.96
CA HIS A 212 18.89 5.49 6.50
C HIS A 212 18.82 6.90 5.88
N GLU A 213 17.89 7.12 4.94
CA GLU A 213 17.72 8.40 4.27
C GLU A 213 17.36 9.54 5.25
N ASP A 214 16.43 9.30 6.19
CA ASP A 214 16.09 10.26 7.25
C ASP A 214 17.30 10.59 8.15
N THR A 215 18.21 9.63 8.35
CA THR A 215 19.46 9.84 9.09
C THR A 215 20.45 10.69 8.29
N VAL A 216 20.65 10.37 7.01
CA VAL A 216 21.51 11.15 6.10
C VAL A 216 21.02 12.59 6.01
N LEU A 217 19.72 12.81 5.78
CA LEU A 217 19.12 14.14 5.67
C LEU A 217 19.28 14.99 6.94
N LYS A 218 19.28 14.36 8.13
CA LYS A 218 19.43 15.07 9.42
C LYS A 218 20.87 15.32 9.82
N THR A 219 21.77 14.42 9.46
CA THR A 219 23.15 14.42 9.97
C THR A 219 24.17 14.86 8.93
N GLY A 220 23.85 14.78 7.63
CA GLY A 220 24.78 15.01 6.53
C GLY A 220 25.86 13.94 6.40
N LEU A 221 25.74 12.81 7.11
CA LEU A 221 26.71 11.72 7.10
C LEU A 221 26.29 10.65 6.09
N GLU A 222 27.12 10.43 5.06
CA GLU A 222 27.05 9.25 4.19
C GLU A 222 27.95 8.16 4.80
N PHE A 223 27.45 6.92 4.90
CA PHE A 223 28.16 5.76 5.45
C PHE A 223 28.53 4.76 4.35
#